data_AF-A0A3C2AKB1-F1
#
_entry.id   AF-A0A3C2AKB1-F1
#
_cell.length_a   1.000
_cell.length_b   1.000
_cell.length_c   1.000
_cell.angle_alpha   90.00
_cell.angle_beta   90.00
_cell.angle_gamma   90.00
#
_symmetry.space_group_name_H-M   'P 1'
#
loop_
_entity.id
_entity.type
_entity.pdbx_description
1 polymer ?
#
loop_
_entity_poly.entity_id
_entity_poly.type
_entity_poly.pdbx_seq_one_letter_code
_entity_poly.pdbx_strand_id
1 'polypeptide(L)'
;MFSKEELKSFKTRKDVIAQAKSGGINLTKHLENREYEIELAKLQAQLVSLQHWVHKKKLRVAILLEGRDAAGKGGTIKRFTEHLNPRTSR
;
A
#
# COMPACT_ATOMS: atom_id res chain seq x y z
N MET A 1 10.88 -12.96 17.99
CA MET A 1 9.82 -13.68 17.24
C MET A 1 9.02 -14.48 18.26
N PHE A 2 7.69 -14.42 18.22
CA PHE A 2 6.85 -15.04 19.27
C PHE A 2 6.97 -16.57 19.26
N SER A 3 6.99 -17.20 20.43
CA SER A 3 6.96 -18.65 20.56
C SER A 3 5.56 -19.20 20.23
N LYS A 4 5.47 -20.51 19.94
CA LYS A 4 4.18 -21.16 19.70
C LYS A 4 3.29 -21.14 20.95
N GLU A 5 3.87 -21.21 22.13
CA GLU A 5 3.17 -21.15 23.40
C GLU A 5 2.61 -19.75 23.66
N GLU A 6 3.38 -18.70 23.34
CA GLU A 6 2.92 -17.30 23.43
C GLU A 6 1.76 -17.02 22.46
N LEU A 7 1.86 -17.51 21.22
CA LEU A 7 0.78 -17.33 20.24
C LEU A 7 -0.53 -17.99 20.65
N LYS A 8 -0.46 -19.12 21.38
CA LYS A 8 -1.64 -19.82 21.90
C LYS A 8 -2.26 -19.15 23.13
N SER A 9 -1.50 -18.34 23.86
CA SER A 9 -2.00 -17.65 25.06
C SER A 9 -2.72 -16.33 24.73
N PHE A 10 -2.42 -15.72 23.57
CA PHE A 10 -3.10 -14.51 23.11
C PHE A 10 -4.57 -14.79 22.76
N LYS A 11 -5.49 -14.12 23.46
CA LYS A 11 -6.93 -14.25 23.22
C LYS A 11 -7.47 -13.12 22.34
N THR A 12 -6.82 -11.97 22.40
CA THR A 12 -7.22 -10.75 21.69
C THR A 12 -6.05 -10.09 20.98
N ARG A 13 -6.35 -9.25 19.98
CA ARG A 13 -5.33 -8.42 19.31
C ARG A 13 -4.57 -7.52 20.28
N LYS A 14 -5.21 -7.11 21.40
CA LYS A 14 -4.57 -6.28 22.42
C LYS A 14 -3.45 -7.05 23.16
N ASP A 15 -3.64 -8.35 23.39
CA ASP A 15 -2.65 -9.20 24.08
C ASP A 15 -1.38 -9.32 23.23
N VAL A 16 -1.54 -9.51 21.92
CA VAL A 16 -0.43 -9.56 20.96
C VAL A 16 0.34 -8.23 20.95
N ILE A 17 -0.37 -7.09 20.92
CA ILE A 17 0.24 -5.76 20.90
C ILE A 17 0.96 -5.48 22.23
N ALA A 18 0.37 -5.87 23.35
CA ALA A 18 0.97 -5.71 24.67
C ALA A 18 2.27 -6.53 24.81
N GLN A 19 2.24 -7.80 24.40
CA GLN A 19 3.42 -8.67 24.43
C GLN A 19 4.50 -8.21 23.44
N ALA A 20 4.11 -7.71 22.27
CA ALA A 20 5.05 -7.13 21.31
C ALA A 20 5.80 -5.93 21.91
N LYS A 21 5.08 -5.04 22.59
CA LYS A 21 5.66 -3.87 23.26
C LYS A 21 6.58 -4.28 24.41
N SER A 22 6.18 -5.26 25.23
CA SER A 22 7.02 -5.75 26.34
C SER A 22 8.25 -6.50 25.86
N GLY A 23 8.17 -7.20 24.72
CA GLY A 23 9.29 -7.88 24.07
C GLY A 23 10.22 -6.96 23.25
N GLY A 24 10.04 -5.63 23.34
CA GLY A 24 10.87 -4.65 22.61
C GLY A 24 10.66 -4.64 21.10
N ILE A 25 9.56 -5.23 20.60
CA ILE A 25 9.23 -5.25 19.17
C ILE A 25 8.68 -3.88 18.78
N ASN A 26 9.38 -3.20 17.86
CA ASN A 26 8.92 -1.93 17.31
C ASN A 26 7.74 -2.17 16.34
N LEU A 27 6.52 -1.91 16.83
CA LEU A 27 5.29 -2.01 16.04
C LEU A 27 5.01 -0.79 15.17
N THR A 28 5.68 0.35 15.41
CA THR A 28 5.41 1.62 14.73
C THR A 28 5.49 1.46 13.21
N LYS A 29 6.60 0.86 12.72
CA LYS A 29 6.80 0.59 11.29
C LYS A 29 5.72 -0.31 10.67
N HIS A 30 5.21 -1.28 11.44
CA HIS A 30 4.13 -2.16 10.96
C HIS A 30 2.79 -1.44 10.88
N LEU A 31 2.52 -0.55 11.83
CA LEU A 31 1.31 0.28 11.82
C LEU A 31 1.35 1.31 10.69
N GLU A 32 2.49 1.99 10.50
CA GLU A 32 2.72 2.93 9.39
C GLU A 32 2.55 2.24 8.03
N ASN A 33 3.15 1.06 7.85
CA ASN A 33 2.97 0.28 6.61
C ASN A 33 1.51 -0.10 6.39
N ARG A 34 0.79 -0.46 7.45
CA ARG A 34 -0.64 -0.80 7.35
C ARG A 34 -1.47 0.41 6.95
N GLU A 35 -1.20 1.58 7.52
CA GLU A 35 -1.86 2.84 7.17
C GLU A 35 -1.58 3.21 5.71
N TYR A 36 -0.32 3.12 5.29
CA TYR A 36 0.10 3.32 3.91
C TYR A 36 -0.68 2.41 2.94
N GLU A 37 -0.74 1.10 3.18
CA GLU A 37 -1.44 0.17 2.26
C GLU A 37 -2.96 0.44 2.22
N ILE A 38 -3.57 0.86 3.34
CA ILE A 38 -4.99 1.27 3.36
C ILE A 38 -5.22 2.51 2.49
N GLU A 39 -4.35 3.51 2.60
CA GLU A 39 -4.45 4.73 1.81
C GLU A 39 -4.18 4.47 0.33
N LEU A 40 -3.15 3.67 0.03
CA LEU A 40 -2.81 3.26 -1.32
C LEU A 40 -4.01 2.60 -2.02
N ALA A 41 -4.70 1.67 -1.36
CA ALA A 41 -5.86 1.01 -1.93
C ALA A 41 -7.00 2.01 -2.25
N LYS A 42 -7.24 3.00 -1.38
CA LYS A 42 -8.24 4.05 -1.61
C LYS A 42 -7.88 4.90 -2.83
N LEU A 43 -6.62 5.31 -2.94
CA LEU A 43 -6.14 6.13 -4.06
C LEU A 43 -6.17 5.34 -5.37
N GLN A 44 -5.81 4.05 -5.36
CA GLN A 44 -5.90 3.20 -6.54
C GLN A 44 -7.36 3.04 -7.04
N ALA A 45 -8.34 2.94 -6.13
CA ALA A 45 -9.75 2.94 -6.51
C ALA A 45 -10.19 4.27 -7.18
N GLN A 46 -9.67 5.40 -6.69
CA GLN A 46 -9.89 6.70 -7.32
C GLN A 46 -9.21 6.81 -8.69
N LEU A 47 -8.02 6.23 -8.87
CA LEU A 47 -7.34 6.17 -10.16
C LEU A 47 -8.11 5.37 -11.21
N VAL A 48 -8.73 4.24 -10.82
CA VAL A 48 -9.62 3.48 -11.72
C VAL A 48 -10.83 4.32 -12.12
N SER A 49 -11.41 5.07 -11.18
CA SER A 49 -12.53 5.97 -11.45
C SER A 49 -12.13 7.09 -12.42
N LEU A 50 -10.94 7.67 -12.24
CA LEU A 50 -10.35 8.65 -13.15
C LEU A 50 -10.12 8.06 -14.54
N GLN A 51 -9.58 6.84 -14.64
CA GLN A 51 -9.35 6.15 -15.91
C GLN A 51 -10.67 6.00 -16.69
N HIS A 52 -11.74 5.54 -16.04
CA HIS A 52 -13.06 5.44 -16.67
C HIS A 52 -13.59 6.79 -17.14
N TRP A 53 -13.38 7.85 -16.36
CA TRP A 53 -13.81 9.20 -16.73
C TRP A 53 -13.05 9.74 -17.95
N VAL A 54 -11.72 9.61 -17.97
CA VAL A 54 -10.86 9.99 -19.11
C VAL A 54 -11.30 9.27 -20.37
N HIS A 55 -11.55 7.96 -20.28
CA HIS A 55 -12.02 7.15 -21.39
C HIS A 55 -13.38 7.65 -21.92
N LYS A 56 -14.36 7.84 -21.03
CA LYS A 56 -15.71 8.33 -21.40
C LYS A 56 -15.67 9.70 -22.08
N LYS A 57 -14.73 10.56 -21.67
CA LYS A 57 -14.53 11.91 -22.23
C LYS A 57 -13.63 11.94 -23.46
N LYS A 58 -13.08 10.79 -23.89
CA LYS A 58 -12.12 10.68 -25.01
C LYS A 58 -10.90 11.59 -24.82
N LEU A 59 -10.44 11.72 -23.58
CA LEU A 59 -9.26 12.50 -23.22
C LEU A 59 -8.00 11.63 -23.23
N ARG A 60 -6.83 12.27 -23.23
CA ARG A 60 -5.52 11.62 -23.16
C ARG A 60 -4.75 12.21 -21.99
N VAL A 61 -4.04 11.36 -21.24
CA VAL A 61 -3.24 11.75 -20.07
C VAL A 61 -1.85 11.17 -20.21
N ALA A 62 -0.82 12.00 -20.02
CA ALA A 62 0.57 11.57 -19.94
C ALA A 62 1.13 11.99 -18.57
N ILE A 63 1.87 11.09 -17.90
CA ILE A 63 2.48 11.33 -16.60
C ILE A 63 3.98 11.10 -16.76
N LEU A 64 4.78 12.14 -16.52
CA LEU A 64 6.24 12.08 -16.53
C LEU A 64 6.76 11.96 -15.10
N LEU A 65 7.62 10.96 -14.84
CA LEU A 65 8.24 10.73 -13.55
C LEU A 65 9.76 10.89 -13.67
N GLU A 66 10.28 11.97 -13.09
CA GLU A 66 11.70 12.32 -13.10
C GLU A 66 12.35 12.09 -11.73
N GLY A 67 13.68 11.99 -11.70
CA GLY A 67 14.45 11.83 -10.46
C GLY A 67 15.80 11.17 -10.66
N ARG A 68 16.65 11.18 -9.63
CA ARG A 68 17.97 10.53 -9.67
C ARG A 68 17.86 9.00 -9.74
N ASP A 69 18.98 8.34 -9.97
CA ASP A 69 19.07 6.88 -9.87
C ASP A 69 18.69 6.43 -8.45
N ALA A 70 18.01 5.29 -8.36
CA ALA A 70 17.45 4.74 -7.13
C ALA A 70 16.43 5.63 -6.36
N ALA A 71 15.92 6.72 -6.95
CA ALA A 71 14.91 7.59 -6.33
C ALA A 71 13.51 6.95 -6.17
N GLY A 72 13.33 5.68 -6.56
CA GLY A 72 12.07 4.96 -6.38
C GLY A 72 11.05 5.08 -7.52
N LYS A 73 11.42 5.69 -8.66
CA LYS A 73 10.53 5.90 -9.83
C LYS A 73 9.79 4.64 -10.27
N GLY A 74 10.50 3.51 -10.39
CA GLY A 74 9.92 2.23 -10.80
C GLY A 74 8.91 1.67 -9.79
N GLY A 75 9.14 1.89 -8.49
CA GLY A 75 8.20 1.52 -7.44
C GLY A 75 6.90 2.31 -7.54
N THR A 76 7.00 3.62 -7.79
CA THR A 76 5.84 4.49 -8.02
C THR A 76 5.04 4.04 -9.24
N ILE A 77 5.70 3.77 -10.38
CA ILE A 77 5.03 3.27 -11.60
C ILE A 77 4.29 1.96 -11.31
N LYS A 78 4.94 1.05 -10.58
CA LYS A 78 4.33 -0.23 -10.21
C LYS A 78 3.05 -0.04 -9.40
N ARG A 79 3.10 0.76 -8.33
CA ARG A 79 1.91 1.03 -7.50
C ARG A 79 0.82 1.79 -8.24
N PHE A 80 1.18 2.64 -9.21
CA PHE A 80 0.21 3.38 -10.03
C PHE A 80 -0.53 2.47 -11.01
N THR A 81 0.16 1.48 -11.58
CA THR A 81 -0.38 0.62 -12.65
C THR A 81 -0.97 -0.70 -12.15
N GLU A 82 -0.71 -1.10 -10.90
CA GLU A 82 -1.08 -2.38 -10.29
C GLU A 82 -2.54 -2.80 -10.49
N HIS A 83 -3.48 -1.86 -10.39
CA HIS A 83 -4.92 -2.11 -10.51
C HIS A 83 -5.59 -1.44 -11.72
N LEU A 84 -4.80 -0.87 -12.64
CA LEU A 84 -5.33 -0.24 -13.85
C LEU A 84 -5.43 -1.27 -14.99
N ASN A 85 -6.45 -1.15 -15.83
CA ASN A 85 -6.59 -2.04 -16.99
C ASN A 85 -5.53 -1.69 -18.07
N PRO A 86 -4.61 -2.61 -18.40
CA PRO A 86 -3.49 -2.33 -19.30
C PRO A 86 -3.92 -2.06 -20.75
N ARG A 87 -5.15 -2.41 -21.14
CA ARG A 87 -5.69 -2.13 -22.48
C ARG A 87 -6.15 -0.68 -22.64
N THR A 88 -6.55 -0.02 -21.55
CA THR A 88 -7.02 1.36 -21.51
C THR A 88 -5.99 2.33 -20.93
N SER A 89 -4.85 1.83 -20.43
CA SER A 89 -3.73 2.64 -19.92
C SER A 89 -2.57 2.79 -20.90
N ARG A 90 -2.75 2.35 -22.16
CA ARG A 90 -1.77 2.51 -23.25
C ARG A 90 -2.01 3.80 -24.04
#